data_AF-A0A958BLM7-F1
#
_entry.id   AF-A0A958BLM7-F1
#
_cell.length_a   1.000
_cell.length_b   1.000
_cell.length_c   1.000
_cell.angle_alpha   90.00
_cell.angle_beta   90.00
_cell.angle_gamma   90.00
#
_symmetry.space_group_name_H-M   'P 1'
#
loop_
_entity.id
_entity.type
_entity.pdbx_description
1 polymer ?
#
loop_
_entity_poly.entity_id
_entity_poly.type
_entity_poly.pdbx_seq_one_letter_code
_entity_poly.pdbx_strand_id
1 'polypeptide(L)'
;PWQSDMYDMAHTIREVVEPADHPRIGGFNILMQAYYYDNQVMNLDGIGNDPVFARIKDHTLGDYIDEVGLEYIVDWDYYIKKRHAPHLPEDFASRLEPVIECGGPGSLRKWKGPLTLYRILPRGQTPGNAKPMQCYRPE
;
A
#
# COMPACT_ATOMS: atom_id res chain seq x y z
N PRO A 1 -13.10 7.06 11.88
CA PRO A 1 -13.59 5.82 11.23
C PRO A 1 -12.58 5.45 10.13
N TRP A 2 -12.39 4.17 9.83
CA TRP A 2 -11.35 3.73 8.89
C TRP A 2 -11.54 4.28 7.47
N GLN A 3 -12.80 4.59 7.10
CA GLN A 3 -13.11 5.23 5.83
C GLN A 3 -12.56 6.66 5.70
N SER A 4 -12.49 7.40 6.80
CA SER A 4 -11.87 8.74 6.82
C SER A 4 -10.38 8.64 6.55
N ASP A 5 -9.70 7.66 7.15
CA ASP A 5 -8.26 7.48 6.92
C ASP A 5 -7.97 7.10 5.47
N MET A 6 -8.83 6.26 4.85
CA MET A 6 -8.72 5.93 3.42
C MET A 6 -8.96 7.14 2.51
N TYR A 7 -9.91 8.01 2.87
CA TYR A 7 -10.18 9.25 2.14
C TYR A 7 -8.99 10.23 2.24
N ASP A 8 -8.50 10.48 3.46
CA ASP A 8 -7.34 11.34 3.72
C ASP A 8 -6.12 10.83 2.93
N MET A 9 -5.93 9.50 2.89
CA MET A 9 -4.84 8.87 2.14
C MET A 9 -5.00 9.09 0.65
N ALA A 10 -6.16 8.78 0.07
CA ALA A 10 -6.41 8.95 -1.36
C ALA A 10 -6.21 10.42 -1.80
N HIS A 11 -6.68 11.37 -0.98
CA HIS A 11 -6.49 12.79 -1.23
C HIS A 11 -5.00 13.19 -1.18
N THR A 12 -4.27 12.75 -0.14
CA THR A 12 -2.84 13.08 0.01
C THR A 12 -2.00 12.47 -1.12
N ILE A 13 -2.29 11.23 -1.55
CA ILE A 13 -1.63 10.60 -2.69
C ILE A 13 -1.85 11.43 -3.96
N ARG A 14 -3.08 11.87 -4.21
CA ARG A 14 -3.42 12.73 -5.36
C ARG A 14 -2.63 14.03 -5.39
N GLU A 15 -2.43 14.66 -4.24
CA GLU A 15 -1.73 15.95 -4.18
C GLU A 15 -0.20 15.82 -4.28
N VAL A 16 0.38 14.75 -3.71
CA VAL A 16 1.83 14.66 -3.49
C VAL A 16 2.52 13.63 -4.39
N VAL A 17 1.81 12.60 -4.84
CA VAL A 17 2.39 11.44 -5.55
C VAL A 17 2.00 11.42 -7.02
N GLU A 18 0.73 11.70 -7.37
CA GLU A 18 0.25 11.70 -8.76
C GLU A 18 0.93 12.70 -9.71
N PRO A 19 1.31 13.93 -9.30
CA PRO A 19 1.86 14.92 -10.23
C PRO A 19 3.18 14.51 -10.89
N ALA A 20 3.83 13.45 -10.39
CA ALA A 20 5.14 13.04 -10.86
C ALA A 20 5.08 12.21 -12.16
N ASP A 21 4.25 11.15 -12.27
CA ASP A 21 4.30 10.21 -13.42
C ASP A 21 3.16 9.15 -13.46
N HIS A 22 1.98 9.40 -12.86
CA HIS A 22 0.88 8.39 -12.76
C HIS A 22 1.34 7.01 -12.22
N PRO A 23 1.90 6.95 -11.00
CA PRO A 23 2.52 5.73 -10.50
C PRO A 23 1.51 4.60 -10.29
N ARG A 24 1.97 3.35 -10.44
CA ARG A 24 1.14 2.17 -10.18
C ARG A 24 1.04 1.89 -8.67
N ILE A 25 -0.18 1.98 -8.13
CA ILE A 25 -0.47 1.79 -6.71
C ILE A 25 -1.34 0.56 -6.50
N GLY A 26 -1.02 -0.26 -5.51
CA GLY A 26 -1.80 -1.44 -5.15
C GLY A 26 -2.06 -1.55 -3.65
N GLY A 27 -2.93 -2.47 -3.24
CA GLY A 27 -3.24 -2.72 -1.83
C GLY A 27 -4.18 -3.90 -1.65
N PHE A 28 -4.27 -4.43 -0.43
CA PHE A 28 -5.08 -5.61 -0.08
C PHE A 28 -6.48 -5.24 0.43
N ASN A 29 -6.76 -3.96 0.63
CA ASN A 29 -8.09 -3.48 0.96
C ASN A 29 -8.42 -2.19 0.21
N ILE A 30 -8.07 -2.16 -1.08
CA ILE A 30 -7.91 -0.90 -1.81
C ILE A 30 -9.17 -0.41 -2.55
N LEU A 31 -10.24 -1.20 -2.51
CA LEU A 31 -11.47 -0.94 -3.28
C LEU A 31 -12.15 0.39 -2.92
N MET A 32 -11.94 0.91 -1.71
CA MET A 32 -12.42 2.26 -1.38
C MET A 32 -11.47 3.37 -1.84
N GLN A 33 -10.16 3.16 -1.82
CA GLN A 33 -9.21 4.15 -2.34
C GLN A 33 -9.40 4.30 -3.85
N ALA A 34 -9.62 3.19 -4.56
CA ALA A 34 -9.96 3.19 -5.99
C ALA A 34 -11.24 4.00 -6.31
N TYR A 35 -12.18 4.12 -5.35
CA TYR A 35 -13.36 4.97 -5.52
C TYR A 35 -13.04 6.48 -5.50
N TYR A 36 -11.96 6.88 -4.83
CA TYR A 36 -11.56 8.28 -4.68
C TYR A 36 -10.36 8.68 -5.56
N TYR A 37 -9.89 7.78 -6.41
CA TYR A 37 -8.63 7.91 -7.14
C TYR A 37 -8.87 7.70 -8.63
N ASP A 38 -8.49 8.69 -9.47
CA ASP A 38 -8.72 8.66 -10.93
C ASP A 38 -7.73 7.73 -11.67
N ASN A 39 -6.68 7.26 -10.98
CA ASN A 39 -5.61 6.42 -11.53
C ASN A 39 -5.83 4.91 -11.30
N GLN A 40 -5.09 4.08 -12.05
CA GLN A 40 -5.17 2.63 -11.96
C GLN A 40 -4.66 2.11 -10.61
N VAL A 41 -5.60 1.75 -9.76
CA VAL A 41 -5.33 1.06 -8.49
C VAL A 41 -5.47 -0.44 -8.67
N MET A 42 -4.50 -1.21 -8.19
CA MET A 42 -4.53 -2.67 -8.26
C MET A 42 -4.95 -3.32 -6.94
N ASN A 43 -6.04 -4.07 -6.96
CA ASN A 43 -6.43 -4.88 -5.81
C ASN A 43 -5.56 -6.15 -5.71
N LEU A 44 -4.92 -6.35 -4.57
CA LEU A 44 -3.95 -7.43 -4.28
C LEU A 44 -4.51 -8.52 -3.35
N ASP A 45 -5.77 -8.45 -2.92
CA ASP A 45 -6.40 -9.47 -2.06
C ASP A 45 -6.88 -10.74 -2.79
N GLY A 46 -6.82 -10.72 -4.13
CA GLY A 46 -7.29 -11.80 -5.01
C GLY A 46 -8.80 -11.81 -5.26
N ILE A 47 -9.57 -10.94 -4.62
CA ILE A 47 -11.01 -10.80 -4.86
C ILE A 47 -11.22 -9.92 -6.10
N GLY A 48 -11.76 -10.52 -7.15
CA GLY A 48 -11.96 -9.85 -8.44
C GLY A 48 -10.68 -9.65 -9.25
N ASN A 49 -9.57 -10.30 -8.85
CA ASN A 49 -8.30 -10.30 -9.56
C ASN A 49 -7.74 -11.74 -9.61
N ASP A 50 -8.21 -12.50 -10.60
CA ASP A 50 -7.85 -13.93 -10.77
C ASP A 50 -6.34 -14.18 -10.85
N PRO A 51 -5.54 -13.36 -11.58
CA PRO A 51 -4.09 -13.47 -11.56
C PRO A 51 -3.50 -13.40 -10.14
N VAL A 52 -3.93 -12.43 -9.33
CA VAL A 52 -3.45 -12.28 -7.95
C VAL A 52 -3.83 -13.49 -7.10
N PHE A 53 -5.05 -14.01 -7.26
CA PHE A 53 -5.50 -15.17 -6.50
C PHE A 53 -4.64 -16.43 -6.76
N ALA A 54 -4.28 -16.68 -8.02
CA ALA A 54 -3.37 -17.76 -8.38
C ALA A 54 -1.99 -17.56 -7.73
N ARG A 55 -1.45 -16.34 -7.80
CA ARG A 55 -0.14 -16.00 -7.23
C ARG A 55 -0.09 -16.12 -5.71
N ILE A 56 -1.19 -15.79 -5.01
CA ILE A 56 -1.31 -16.00 -3.55
C ILE A 56 -1.23 -17.49 -3.20
N LYS A 57 -1.92 -18.35 -3.96
CA LYS A 57 -1.89 -19.81 -3.77
C LYS A 57 -0.49 -20.39 -3.98
N ASP A 58 0.21 -19.86 -4.97
CA ASP A 58 1.54 -20.34 -5.36
C ASP A 58 2.67 -19.64 -4.58
N HIS A 59 2.35 -18.74 -3.64
CA HIS A 59 3.33 -17.93 -2.90
C HIS A 59 4.27 -17.10 -3.79
N THR A 60 3.78 -16.67 -4.95
CA THR A 60 4.52 -15.88 -5.96
C THR A 60 3.98 -14.46 -6.12
N LEU A 61 3.28 -13.93 -5.10
CA LEU A 61 2.67 -12.61 -5.19
C LEU A 61 3.71 -11.50 -5.34
N GLY A 62 4.86 -11.59 -4.67
CA GLY A 62 5.92 -10.59 -4.83
C GLY A 62 6.52 -10.55 -6.24
N ASP A 63 6.65 -11.71 -6.90
CA ASP A 63 7.12 -11.76 -8.29
C ASP A 63 6.11 -11.11 -9.23
N TYR A 64 4.81 -11.30 -8.97
CA TYR A 64 3.76 -10.62 -9.72
C TYR A 64 3.78 -9.10 -9.50
N ILE A 65 4.00 -8.64 -8.26
CA ILE A 65 4.15 -7.22 -7.93
C ILE A 65 5.31 -6.59 -8.72
N ASP A 66 6.45 -7.30 -8.80
CA ASP A 66 7.60 -6.87 -9.61
C ASP A 66 7.29 -6.92 -11.12
N GLU A 67 6.62 -7.97 -11.60
CA GLU A 67 6.21 -8.19 -13.02
C GLU A 67 5.31 -7.07 -13.54
N VAL A 68 4.32 -6.67 -12.75
CA VAL A 68 3.40 -5.57 -13.12
C VAL A 68 3.96 -4.19 -12.82
N GLY A 69 5.20 -4.09 -12.35
CA GLY A 69 5.85 -2.81 -12.06
C GLY A 69 5.08 -1.98 -11.04
N LEU A 70 4.59 -2.61 -9.97
CA LEU A 70 3.93 -1.87 -8.89
C LEU A 70 4.98 -1.03 -8.14
N GLU A 71 4.78 0.28 -8.08
CA GLU A 71 5.73 1.21 -7.47
C GLU A 71 5.38 1.51 -6.02
N TYR A 72 4.09 1.45 -5.69
CA TYR A 72 3.59 1.75 -4.36
C TYR A 72 2.59 0.71 -3.89
N ILE A 73 2.60 0.46 -2.58
CA ILE A 73 1.57 -0.31 -1.89
C ILE A 73 0.99 0.50 -0.74
N VAL A 74 -0.35 0.57 -0.65
CA VAL A 74 -1.05 1.26 0.43
C VAL A 74 -1.98 0.31 1.15
N ASP A 75 -1.73 0.13 2.45
CA ASP A 75 -2.60 -0.62 3.35
C ASP A 75 -2.22 -0.34 4.80
N TRP A 76 -2.96 -0.92 5.73
CA TRP A 76 -2.51 -0.96 7.12
C TRP A 76 -1.28 -1.85 7.25
N ASP A 77 -0.32 -1.38 8.04
CA ASP A 77 0.97 -2.06 8.21
C ASP A 77 0.83 -3.54 8.60
N TYR A 78 -0.15 -3.85 9.44
CA TYR A 78 -0.48 -5.23 9.84
C TYR A 78 -0.84 -6.13 8.64
N TYR A 79 -1.59 -5.63 7.66
CA TYR A 79 -1.99 -6.42 6.52
C TYR A 79 -0.79 -6.78 5.65
N ILE A 80 0.07 -5.80 5.37
CA ILE A 80 1.25 -6.01 4.53
C ILE A 80 2.28 -6.89 5.26
N LYS A 81 2.73 -6.45 6.44
CA LYS A 81 3.89 -7.06 7.12
C LYS A 81 3.57 -8.29 7.95
N LYS A 82 2.29 -8.61 8.20
CA LYS A 82 1.89 -9.78 8.99
C LYS A 82 0.91 -10.68 8.27
N ARG A 83 -0.24 -10.16 7.83
CA ARG A 83 -1.30 -11.00 7.25
C ARG A 83 -0.88 -11.59 5.90
N HIS A 84 -0.31 -10.78 5.02
CA HIS A 84 0.07 -11.17 3.67
C HIS A 84 1.54 -11.55 3.52
N ALA A 85 2.36 -11.33 4.56
CA ALA A 85 3.77 -11.72 4.57
C ALA A 85 4.04 -13.18 4.13
N PRO A 86 3.23 -14.20 4.49
CA PRO A 86 3.45 -15.57 4.02
C PRO A 86 3.36 -15.77 2.50
N HIS A 87 2.76 -14.83 1.76
CA HIS A 87 2.60 -14.90 0.30
C HIS A 87 3.59 -14.01 -0.45
N LEU A 88 4.42 -13.27 0.29
CA LEU A 88 5.41 -12.34 -0.22
C LEU A 88 6.81 -12.93 0.00
N PRO A 89 7.80 -12.57 -0.83
CA PRO A 89 9.17 -13.03 -0.63
C PRO A 89 9.73 -12.46 0.68
N GLU A 90 10.67 -13.17 1.29
CA GLU A 90 11.21 -12.84 2.62
C GLU A 90 11.82 -11.43 2.68
N ASP A 91 12.37 -10.94 1.57
CA ASP A 91 12.97 -9.62 1.45
C ASP A 91 11.94 -8.51 1.24
N PHE A 92 10.67 -8.82 0.93
CA PHE A 92 9.67 -7.83 0.54
C PHE A 92 9.50 -6.73 1.59
N ALA A 93 9.35 -7.11 2.86
CA ALA A 93 9.16 -6.15 3.94
C ALA A 93 10.36 -5.20 4.11
N SER A 94 11.58 -5.68 3.82
CA SER A 94 12.80 -4.85 3.90
C SER A 94 12.94 -3.86 2.75
N ARG A 95 12.13 -4.01 1.69
CA ARG A 95 12.09 -3.12 0.51
C ARG A 95 11.02 -2.02 0.63
N LEU A 96 10.26 -1.98 1.71
CA LEU A 96 9.16 -1.03 1.86
C LEU A 96 9.62 0.27 2.52
N GLU A 97 9.69 1.35 1.74
CA GLU A 97 9.99 2.69 2.23
C GLU A 97 8.69 3.44 2.57
N PRO A 98 8.41 3.79 3.83
CA PRO A 98 7.20 4.52 4.18
C PRO A 98 7.26 5.95 3.65
N VAL A 99 6.26 6.34 2.86
CA VAL A 99 6.18 7.67 2.24
C VAL A 99 5.12 8.53 2.90
N ILE A 100 3.92 7.97 3.13
CA ILE A 100 2.78 8.67 3.73
C ILE A 100 2.16 7.78 4.80
N GLU A 101 1.85 8.36 5.95
CA GLU A 101 1.09 7.70 7.01
C GLU A 101 -0.19 8.48 7.32
N CYS A 102 -1.30 7.75 7.34
CA CYS A 102 -2.63 8.21 7.73
C CYS A 102 -3.07 7.52 9.02
N GLY A 103 -3.83 8.27 9.81
CA GLY A 103 -4.49 7.77 11.00
C GLY A 103 -4.01 8.43 12.28
N GLY A 104 -4.90 8.46 13.27
CA GLY A 104 -4.58 8.89 14.64
C GLY A 104 -4.55 7.70 15.60
N PRO A 105 -4.29 7.93 16.90
CA PRO A 105 -4.24 6.87 17.92
C PRO A 105 -5.46 5.93 17.94
N GLY A 106 -6.62 6.39 17.47
CA GLY A 106 -7.86 5.61 17.38
C GLY A 106 -7.94 4.62 16.21
N SER A 107 -7.28 4.85 15.08
CA SER A 107 -7.28 3.92 13.94
C SER A 107 -6.38 2.70 14.21
N LEU A 108 -5.33 2.89 15.01
CA LEU A 108 -4.36 1.87 15.42
C LEU A 108 -4.99 0.71 16.21
N ARG A 109 -6.09 0.93 16.94
CA ARG A 109 -6.70 -0.09 17.82
C ARG A 109 -7.37 -1.24 17.08
N LYS A 110 -8.04 -0.98 15.96
CA LYS A 110 -8.76 -2.02 15.21
C LYS A 110 -7.87 -2.73 14.19
N TRP A 111 -6.92 -2.00 13.59
CA TRP A 111 -6.13 -2.50 12.46
C TRP A 111 -4.64 -2.72 12.77
N LYS A 112 -4.25 -2.56 14.05
CA LYS A 112 -2.91 -2.91 14.59
C LYS A 112 -1.74 -2.22 13.85
N GLY A 113 -1.94 -0.98 13.41
CA GLY A 113 -0.91 -0.18 12.73
C GLY A 113 -1.52 1.02 11.98
N PRO A 114 -0.68 1.97 11.53
CA PRO A 114 -1.12 3.07 10.68
C PRO A 114 -1.52 2.55 9.29
N LEU A 115 -2.34 3.32 8.58
CA LEU A 115 -2.53 3.17 7.13
C LEU A 115 -1.35 3.84 6.46
N THR A 116 -0.55 3.10 5.71
CA THR A 116 0.72 3.60 5.18
C THR A 116 0.82 3.36 3.68
N LEU A 117 1.20 4.39 2.95
CA LEU A 117 1.73 4.27 1.60
C LEU A 117 3.22 3.96 1.69
N TYR A 118 3.61 2.81 1.17
CA TYR A 118 5.00 2.43 0.98
C TYR A 118 5.38 2.58 -0.49
N ARG A 119 6.57 3.12 -0.74
CA ARG A 119 7.29 2.90 -2.00
C ARG A 119 7.94 1.53 -1.95
N ILE A 120 7.79 0.78 -3.03
CA ILE A 120 8.42 -0.54 -3.20
C ILE A 120 9.78 -0.32 -3.85
N LEU A 121 10.85 -0.55 -3.11
CA LEU A 121 12.19 -0.42 -3.64
C LEU A 121 12.57 -1.65 -4.51
N PRO A 122 13.47 -1.48 -5.49
CA PRO A 122 14.05 -2.61 -6.21
C PRO A 122 14.71 -3.63 -5.26
N ARG A 123 14.79 -4.89 -5.69
CA ARG A 123 15.49 -5.94 -4.92
C ARG A 123 16.94 -5.54 -4.63
N GLY A 124 17.39 -5.81 -3.42
CA GLY A 124 18.72 -5.44 -2.94
C GLY A 124 18.87 -3.99 -2.48
N GLN A 125 17.82 -3.16 -2.57
CA GLN A 125 17.79 -1.83 -1.96
C GLN A 125 17.03 -1.84 -0.64
N THR A 126 17.40 -0.93 0.25
CA THR A 126 16.77 -0.76 1.57
C THR A 126 16.32 0.69 1.76
N PRO A 127 15.23 0.94 2.50
CA PRO A 127 14.77 2.28 2.82
C PRO A 127 15.87 3.14 3.44
N GLY A 128 15.85 4.44 3.12
CA GLY A 128 16.61 5.42 3.87
C GLY A 128 15.99 5.70 5.24
N ASN A 129 16.61 6.61 6.00
CA ASN A 129 16.09 7.07 7.30
C ASN A 129 15.04 8.20 7.17
N ALA A 130 14.42 8.35 6.01
CA ALA A 130 13.40 9.37 5.78
C ALA A 130 12.17 9.07 6.64
N LYS A 131 11.62 10.10 7.28
CA LYS A 131 10.35 9.99 8.00
C LYS A 131 9.20 10.10 7.00
N PRO A 132 8.15 9.27 7.12
CA PRO A 132 6.97 9.43 6.29
C PRO A 132 6.29 10.76 6.59
N MET A 133 5.73 11.36 5.55
CA MET A 133 4.82 12.48 5.67
C MET A 133 3.53 12.02 6.36
N GLN A 134 2.91 12.89 7.16
CA GLN A 134 1.59 12.62 7.72
C GLN A 134 0.52 13.12 6.75
N CYS A 135 -0.58 12.38 6.62
CA CYS A 135 -1.71 12.81 5.81
C CYS A 135 -2.24 14.16 6.25
N TYR A 136 -2.58 15.00 5.27
CA TYR A 136 -3.21 16.27 5.54
C TYR A 136 -4.64 16.04 6.04
N ARG A 137 -4.97 16.62 7.19
CA ARG A 137 -6.35 16.70 7.68
C ARG A 137 -6.74 18.18 7.68
N PRO A 138 -7.57 18.64 6.73
CA PRO A 138 -8.16 19.95 6.85
C PRO A 138 -9.00 20.00 8.14
N GLU A 139 -8.79 21.06 8.93
CA GLU A 139 -9.55 21.33 10.16
C GLU A 139 -11.04 21.59 9.88
#